data_AF-A0A356TBF5-F1
#
_entry.id   AF-A0A356TBF5-F1
#
_cell.length_a   1.000
_cell.length_b   1.000
_cell.length_c   1.000
_cell.angle_alpha   90.00
_cell.angle_beta   90.00
_cell.angle_gamma   90.00
#
_symmetry.space_group_name_H-M   'P 1'
#
loop_
_entity.id
_entity.type
_entity.pdbx_description
1 polymer ?
#
loop_
_entity_poly.entity_id
_entity_poly.type
_entity_poly.pdbx_seq_one_letter_code
_entity_poly.pdbx_strand_id
1 'polypeptide(L)'
;MSGQLLSSKVVVVEEEPRVRGIPAVPTSIAGAVGVTERGPIGEPVLCSSFEEFEARFGGFTADSDLALAAMGFFENGGTQLWVVRTVHYGDVQDPATQTALRGWAWLTAGAADPTSAEVLGAPVQRVFVQDGDTLVLSVDGGPPVSATVVATQAELVSAGVFPTGFAGGEVL
;
A
#
# COMPACT_ATOMS: atom_id res chain seq x y z
N MET A 1 43.06 -3.46 -37.26
CA MET A 1 44.16 -3.75 -38.22
C MET A 1 44.80 -5.06 -37.81
N SER A 2 44.94 -6.02 -38.73
CA SER A 2 45.53 -7.34 -38.43
C SER A 2 47.04 -7.20 -38.29
N GLY A 3 47.55 -7.27 -37.07
CA GLY A 3 48.97 -7.15 -36.73
C GLY A 3 49.72 -8.47 -36.85
N GLN A 4 49.69 -9.10 -38.03
CA GLN A 4 50.37 -10.38 -38.24
C GLN A 4 51.83 -10.16 -38.68
N LEU A 5 52.79 -10.51 -37.83
CA LEU A 5 54.22 -10.46 -38.11
C LEU A 5 54.80 -11.88 -38.21
N LEU A 6 55.56 -12.15 -39.28
CA LEU A 6 56.12 -13.46 -39.67
C LEU A 6 57.44 -13.82 -38.94
N SER A 7 57.59 -13.42 -37.68
CA SER A 7 58.79 -13.67 -36.87
C SER A 7 58.40 -13.99 -35.44
N SER A 8 59.14 -14.90 -34.78
CA SER A 8 58.98 -15.20 -33.34
C SER A 8 59.33 -13.97 -32.50
N LYS A 9 58.35 -13.08 -32.30
CA LYS A 9 58.47 -11.89 -31.46
C LYS A 9 57.29 -11.81 -30.50
N VAL A 10 57.57 -11.51 -29.23
CA VAL A 10 56.54 -11.23 -28.23
C VAL A 10 55.99 -9.82 -28.47
N VAL A 11 54.67 -9.71 -28.61
CA VAL A 11 53.95 -8.44 -28.73
C VAL A 11 53.10 -8.27 -27.48
N VAL A 12 53.37 -7.20 -26.73
CA VAL A 12 52.58 -6.81 -25.56
C VAL A 12 51.59 -5.76 -26.03
N VAL A 13 50.31 -5.99 -25.75
CA VAL A 13 49.23 -5.03 -26.00
C VAL A 13 48.56 -4.79 -24.65
N GLU A 14 48.53 -3.53 -24.22
CA GLU A 14 47.74 -3.12 -23.05
C GLU A 14 46.30 -2.86 -23.52
N GLU A 15 45.37 -3.64 -22.97
CA GLU A 15 43.95 -3.32 -23.05
C GLU A 15 43.52 -2.62 -21.77
N GLU A 16 42.64 -1.63 -21.87
CA GLU A 16 42.04 -1.01 -20.69
C GLU A 16 41.32 -2.08 -19.85
N PRO A 17 41.58 -2.16 -18.54
CA PRO A 17 40.97 -3.19 -17.71
C PRO A 17 39.47 -2.91 -17.61
N ARG A 18 38.66 -3.78 -18.23
CA ARG A 18 37.19 -3.79 -18.07
C ARG A 18 36.84 -4.41 -16.72
N VAL A 19 37.14 -3.70 -15.63
CA VAL A 19 36.76 -4.15 -14.28
C VAL A 19 35.28 -3.85 -14.09
N ARG A 20 34.44 -4.90 -14.11
CA ARG A 20 33.05 -4.78 -13.69
C ARG A 20 32.99 -4.99 -12.18
N GLY A 21 32.86 -3.90 -11.43
CA GLY A 21 32.66 -3.97 -9.98
C GLY A 21 31.38 -4.74 -9.63
N ILE A 22 31.41 -5.50 -8.54
CA ILE A 22 30.22 -6.15 -7.98
C ILE A 22 29.52 -5.11 -7.10
N PRO A 23 28.24 -4.75 -7.39
CA PRO A 23 27.51 -3.82 -6.56
C PRO A 23 27.22 -4.46 -5.20
N ALA A 24 27.36 -3.67 -4.13
CA ALA A 24 26.87 -4.07 -2.82
C ALA A 24 25.34 -4.02 -2.80
N VAL A 25 24.70 -5.07 -2.27
CA VAL A 25 23.24 -5.15 -2.09
C VAL A 25 22.95 -4.95 -0.59
N PRO A 26 21.89 -4.22 -0.22
CA PRO A 26 21.48 -4.10 1.18
C PRO A 26 21.22 -5.48 1.80
N THR A 27 21.76 -5.69 3.00
CA THR A 27 21.64 -6.96 3.75
C THR A 27 20.54 -6.92 4.80
N SER A 28 19.86 -5.78 4.96
CA SER A 28 18.76 -5.58 5.90
C SER A 28 17.61 -4.89 5.19
N ILE A 29 16.72 -5.70 4.62
CA ILE A 29 15.43 -5.27 4.08
C ILE A 29 14.38 -6.09 4.82
N ALA A 30 13.43 -5.42 5.47
CA ALA A 30 12.31 -6.08 6.14
C ALA A 30 11.07 -6.06 5.25
N GLY A 31 10.22 -7.07 5.41
CA GLY A 31 8.89 -7.13 4.83
C GLY A 31 7.86 -7.28 5.95
N ALA A 32 6.78 -6.53 5.87
CA ALA A 32 5.68 -6.60 6.82
C ALA A 32 4.33 -6.63 6.09
N VAL A 33 3.43 -7.46 6.60
CA VAL A 33 2.07 -7.63 6.05
C VAL A 33 1.10 -7.48 7.21
N GLY A 34 0.02 -6.74 7.00
CA GLY A 34 -0.97 -6.51 8.03
C GLY A 34 -2.06 -5.54 7.61
N VAL A 35 -3.05 -5.37 8.48
CA VAL A 35 -4.14 -4.41 8.25
C VAL A 35 -3.61 -3.01 8.55
N THR A 36 -3.97 -2.05 7.71
CA THR A 36 -3.66 -0.63 7.88
C THR A 36 -4.89 0.22 7.60
N GLU A 37 -4.94 1.42 8.19
CA GLU A 37 -6.02 2.40 8.04
C GLU A 37 -6.36 2.65 6.56
N ARG A 38 -5.32 2.82 5.73
CA ARG A 38 -5.45 3.08 4.30
C ARG A 38 -4.29 2.49 3.51
N GLY A 39 -4.27 2.73 2.20
CA GLY A 39 -3.21 2.32 1.31
C GLY A 39 -3.67 1.25 0.30
N PRO A 40 -2.85 0.98 -0.73
CA PRO A 40 -3.17 0.00 -1.75
C PRO A 40 -3.21 -1.40 -1.13
N ILE A 41 -4.23 -2.19 -1.49
CA ILE A 41 -4.46 -3.52 -0.93
C ILE A 41 -3.71 -4.54 -1.77
N GLY A 42 -2.95 -5.43 -1.14
CA GLY A 42 -2.22 -6.51 -1.80
C GLY A 42 -1.01 -6.05 -2.63
N GLU A 43 -0.72 -4.74 -2.68
CA GLU A 43 0.44 -4.21 -3.40
C GLU A 43 1.62 -3.96 -2.45
N PRO A 44 2.82 -4.49 -2.75
CA PRO A 44 4.02 -4.22 -1.97
C PRO A 44 4.52 -2.80 -2.25
N VAL A 45 4.71 -2.04 -1.18
CA VAL A 45 5.15 -0.65 -1.23
C VAL A 45 6.38 -0.48 -0.34
N LEU A 46 7.46 0.05 -0.91
CA LEU A 46 8.68 0.35 -0.15
C LEU A 46 8.51 1.66 0.62
N CYS A 47 8.69 1.59 1.94
CA CYS A 47 8.79 2.73 2.83
C CYS A 47 10.23 2.85 3.35
N SER A 48 10.80 4.04 3.22
CA SER A 48 12.16 4.38 3.66
C SER A 48 12.21 5.12 5.01
N SER A 49 11.06 5.60 5.49
CA SER A 49 10.88 6.17 6.82
C SER A 49 9.50 5.87 7.38
N PHE A 50 9.31 6.12 8.68
CA PHE A 50 8.00 5.98 9.31
C PHE A 50 7.00 7.02 8.79
N GLU A 51 7.43 8.25 8.47
CA GLU A 51 6.55 9.26 7.87
C GLU A 51 6.06 8.85 6.48
N GLU A 52 6.90 8.17 5.69
CA GLU A 52 6.47 7.61 4.39
C GLU A 52 5.45 6.48 4.58
N PHE A 53 5.65 5.65 5.61
CA PHE A 53 4.66 4.65 6.02
C PHE A 53 3.34 5.33 6.40
N GLU A 54 3.35 6.31 7.31
CA GLU A 54 2.13 7.01 7.76
C GLU A 54 1.42 7.74 6.62
N ALA A 55 2.18 8.33 5.70
CA ALA A 55 1.63 9.00 4.52
C ALA A 55 0.84 8.03 3.65
N ARG A 56 1.38 6.83 3.37
CA ARG A 56 0.77 5.86 2.47
C ARG A 56 -0.27 4.96 3.14
N PHE A 57 0.01 4.49 4.34
CA PHE A 57 -0.76 3.46 5.03
C PHE A 57 -1.62 3.98 6.19
N GLY A 58 -1.40 5.22 6.60
CA GLY A 58 -2.11 5.82 7.74
C GLY A 58 -1.41 5.53 9.07
N GLY A 59 -2.08 5.89 10.16
CA GLY A 59 -1.53 5.83 11.49
C GLY A 59 -1.83 4.54 12.23
N PHE A 60 -1.85 4.63 13.56
CA PHE A 60 -2.23 3.54 14.44
C PHE A 60 -3.71 3.20 14.31
N THR A 61 -4.01 1.91 14.23
CA THR A 61 -5.37 1.39 14.25
C THR A 61 -5.51 0.34 15.35
N ALA A 62 -6.71 0.21 15.92
CA ALA A 62 -6.99 -0.80 16.93
C ALA A 62 -6.95 -2.23 16.37
N ASP A 63 -7.13 -2.38 15.04
CA ASP A 63 -7.22 -3.67 14.36
C ASP A 63 -5.86 -4.29 14.01
N SER A 64 -4.74 -3.61 14.29
CA SER A 64 -3.42 -4.03 13.84
C SER A 64 -2.26 -3.33 14.55
N ASP A 65 -1.29 -4.14 14.98
CA ASP A 65 -0.02 -3.66 15.53
C ASP A 65 1.00 -3.26 14.45
N LEU A 66 0.64 -3.34 13.15
CA LEU A 66 1.58 -3.10 12.06
C LEU A 66 2.20 -1.69 12.09
N ALA A 67 1.41 -0.67 12.44
CA ALA A 67 1.93 0.69 12.57
C ALA A 67 2.93 0.81 13.74
N LEU A 68 2.67 0.14 14.87
CA LEU A 68 3.59 0.07 16.01
C LEU A 68 4.89 -0.67 15.64
N ALA A 69 4.77 -1.80 14.93
CA ALA A 69 5.91 -2.57 14.46
C ALA A 69 6.76 -1.79 13.44
N ALA A 70 6.13 -1.05 12.52
CA ALA A 70 6.81 -0.19 11.56
C ALA A 70 7.56 0.95 12.27
N MET A 71 6.92 1.63 13.22
CA MET A 71 7.56 2.66 14.04
C MET A 71 8.80 2.09 14.75
N GLY A 72 8.62 0.99 15.48
CA GLY A 72 9.73 0.33 16.18
C GLY A 72 10.84 -0.12 15.24
N PHE A 73 10.53 -0.59 14.02
CA PHE A 73 11.55 -0.96 13.03
C PHE A 73 12.43 0.24 12.65
N PHE A 74 11.83 1.39 12.32
CA PHE A 74 12.57 2.58 11.93
C PHE A 74 13.32 3.20 13.13
N GLU A 75 12.73 3.21 14.33
CA GLU A 75 13.40 3.66 15.56
C GLU A 75 14.61 2.80 15.93
N ASN A 76 14.57 1.50 15.62
CA ASN A 76 15.70 0.59 15.82
C ASN A 76 16.75 0.61 14.70
N GLY A 77 16.69 1.59 13.79
CA GLY A 77 17.68 1.79 12.72
C GLY A 77 17.40 1.02 11.42
N GLY A 78 16.19 0.48 11.27
CA GLY A 78 15.71 -0.02 9.98
C GLY A 78 15.60 1.10 8.95
N THR A 79 15.86 0.80 7.68
CA THR A 79 15.89 1.82 6.60
C THR A 79 15.07 1.46 5.37
N GLN A 80 14.73 0.19 5.18
CA GLN A 80 13.95 -0.29 4.05
C GLN A 80 12.91 -1.30 4.54
N LEU A 81 11.65 -0.87 4.52
CA LEU A 81 10.51 -1.69 4.90
C LEU A 81 9.57 -1.83 3.71
N TRP A 82 9.41 -3.04 3.19
CA TRP A 82 8.32 -3.35 2.28
C TRP A 82 7.05 -3.62 3.09
N VAL A 83 5.98 -2.90 2.76
CA VAL A 83 4.69 -3.07 3.43
C VAL A 83 3.65 -3.51 2.42
N VAL A 84 2.90 -4.55 2.78
CA VAL A 84 1.70 -4.97 2.07
C VAL A 84 0.52 -4.80 3.02
N ARG A 85 -0.41 -3.93 2.66
CA ARG A 85 -1.70 -3.88 3.36
C ARG A 85 -2.55 -5.07 2.93
N THR A 86 -3.06 -5.81 3.91
CA THR A 86 -4.04 -6.87 3.68
C THR A 86 -5.41 -6.49 4.23
N VAL A 87 -6.42 -7.19 3.76
CA VAL A 87 -7.84 -7.08 4.16
C VAL A 87 -8.44 -8.48 4.20
N HIS A 88 -9.70 -8.59 4.61
CA HIS A 88 -10.40 -9.88 4.53
C HIS A 88 -10.72 -10.23 3.06
N TYR A 89 -10.52 -11.49 2.69
CA TYR A 89 -10.87 -12.05 1.39
C TYR A 89 -11.94 -13.11 1.59
N GLY A 90 -12.94 -13.17 0.70
CA GLY A 90 -13.91 -14.27 0.73
C GLY A 90 -13.33 -15.62 0.28
N ASP A 91 -12.27 -15.58 -0.53
CA ASP A 91 -11.41 -16.69 -0.92
C ASP A 91 -9.98 -16.17 -1.03
N VAL A 92 -9.05 -16.67 -0.21
CA VAL A 92 -7.67 -16.17 -0.23
C VAL A 92 -6.85 -16.48 -1.48
N GLN A 93 -7.33 -17.38 -2.32
CA GLN A 93 -6.69 -17.65 -3.61
C GLN A 93 -7.16 -16.67 -4.69
N ASP A 94 -8.25 -15.94 -4.46
CA ASP A 94 -8.80 -14.97 -5.40
C ASP A 94 -8.76 -13.53 -4.82
N PRO A 95 -7.77 -12.70 -5.24
CA PRO A 95 -7.67 -11.32 -4.81
C PRO A 95 -8.92 -10.47 -5.10
N ALA A 96 -9.76 -10.86 -6.07
CA ALA A 96 -10.99 -10.14 -6.40
C ALA A 96 -12.06 -10.27 -5.30
N THR A 97 -11.91 -11.22 -4.38
CA THR A 97 -12.86 -11.45 -3.27
C THR A 97 -12.58 -10.58 -2.04
N GLN A 98 -11.68 -9.59 -2.15
CA GLN A 98 -11.45 -8.62 -1.07
C GLN A 98 -12.76 -7.94 -0.65
N THR A 99 -13.03 -7.90 0.65
CA THR A 99 -14.24 -7.28 1.20
C THR A 99 -14.07 -5.78 1.42
N ALA A 100 -12.83 -5.30 1.48
CA ALA A 100 -12.55 -3.87 1.51
C ALA A 100 -12.77 -3.27 0.12
N LEU A 101 -13.84 -2.49 -0.01
CA LEU A 101 -14.19 -1.80 -1.24
C LEU A 101 -13.72 -0.34 -1.18
N ARG A 102 -13.22 0.16 -2.31
CA ARG A 102 -12.98 1.59 -2.49
C ARG A 102 -14.34 2.28 -2.60
N GLY A 103 -14.70 3.09 -1.60
CA GLY A 103 -15.91 3.90 -1.65
C GLY A 103 -15.83 4.97 -2.75
N TRP A 104 -16.79 4.97 -3.67
CA TRP A 104 -17.00 6.04 -4.64
C TRP A 104 -18.50 6.23 -4.86
N ALA A 105 -18.93 7.45 -5.18
CA ALA A 105 -20.33 7.76 -5.46
C ALA A 105 -20.43 8.77 -6.62
N TRP A 106 -21.44 8.62 -7.47
CA TRP A 106 -21.79 9.64 -8.47
C TRP A 106 -22.69 10.69 -7.83
N LEU A 107 -22.41 11.96 -8.13
CA LEU A 107 -23.34 13.04 -7.88
C LEU A 107 -24.16 13.29 -9.16
N THR A 108 -25.47 13.08 -9.08
CA THR A 108 -26.37 13.39 -10.18
C THR A 108 -26.69 14.88 -10.15
N ALA A 109 -26.12 15.66 -11.06
CA ALA A 109 -26.55 17.03 -11.31
C ALA A 109 -27.92 17.03 -12.01
N GLY A 110 -28.71 18.10 -11.85
CA GLY A 110 -30.04 18.21 -12.48
C GLY A 110 -30.02 18.32 -14.02
N ALA A 111 -28.85 18.41 -14.64
CA ALA A 111 -28.68 18.44 -16.09
C ALA A 111 -28.56 17.01 -16.65
N ALA A 112 -29.15 16.78 -17.83
CA ALA A 112 -29.12 15.47 -18.51
C ALA A 112 -27.73 15.11 -19.06
N ASP A 113 -26.87 16.10 -19.26
CA ASP A 113 -25.51 15.95 -19.78
C ASP A 113 -24.46 16.28 -18.70
N PRO A 114 -23.36 15.52 -18.61
CA PRO A 114 -22.29 15.80 -17.66
C PRO A 114 -21.63 17.15 -17.99
N THR A 115 -21.74 18.09 -17.07
CA THR A 115 -21.05 19.39 -17.13
C THR A 115 -19.84 19.41 -16.20
N SER A 116 -18.82 20.20 -16.53
CA SER A 116 -17.69 20.44 -15.63
C SER A 116 -18.20 21.04 -14.31
N ALA A 117 -17.81 20.46 -13.19
CA ALA A 117 -18.11 20.96 -11.86
C ALA A 117 -16.88 21.65 -11.24
N GLU A 118 -17.11 22.69 -10.46
CA GLU A 118 -16.10 23.35 -9.62
C GLU A 118 -16.38 23.04 -8.15
N VAL A 119 -15.33 22.72 -7.38
CA VAL A 119 -15.45 22.51 -5.94
C VAL A 119 -15.46 23.88 -5.25
N LEU A 120 -16.63 24.33 -4.82
CA LEU A 120 -16.79 25.57 -4.05
C LEU A 120 -16.36 25.34 -2.60
N GLY A 121 -15.07 25.48 -2.31
CA GLY A 121 -14.50 25.39 -0.96
C GLY A 121 -13.11 24.76 -0.93
N ALA A 122 -12.46 24.80 0.25
CA ALA A 122 -11.24 24.04 0.44
C ALA A 122 -11.58 22.55 0.37
N PRO A 123 -10.93 21.76 -0.52
CA PRO A 123 -11.16 20.33 -0.54
C PRO A 123 -10.82 19.78 0.86
N VAL A 124 -11.79 19.14 1.50
CA VAL A 124 -11.50 18.32 2.68
C VAL A 124 -10.62 17.19 2.16
N GLN A 125 -9.31 17.34 2.28
CA GLN A 125 -8.39 16.40 1.63
C GLN A 125 -8.56 14.97 2.17
N ARG A 126 -9.06 14.85 3.40
CA ARG A 126 -9.40 13.59 4.06
C ARG A 126 -10.65 13.77 4.91
N VAL A 127 -11.60 12.85 4.74
CA VAL A 127 -12.75 12.69 5.63
C VAL A 127 -12.67 11.28 6.18
N PHE A 128 -12.56 11.16 7.50
CA PHE A 128 -12.68 9.89 8.18
C PHE A 128 -14.17 9.60 8.35
N VAL A 129 -14.61 8.45 7.85
CA VAL A 129 -15.99 8.01 7.98
C VAL A 129 -16.05 6.64 8.64
N GLN A 130 -17.05 6.44 9.47
CA GLN A 130 -17.38 5.18 10.12
C GLN A 130 -18.68 4.61 9.55
N ASP A 131 -18.95 3.34 9.85
CA ASP A 131 -20.24 2.72 9.52
C ASP A 131 -21.39 3.52 10.15
N GLY A 132 -22.39 3.87 9.35
CA GLY A 132 -23.52 4.71 9.76
C GLY A 132 -23.30 6.23 9.62
N ASP A 133 -22.08 6.71 9.31
CA ASP A 133 -21.86 8.13 9.06
C ASP A 133 -22.66 8.59 7.83
N THR A 134 -23.17 9.82 7.89
CA THR A 134 -23.93 10.41 6.77
C THR A 134 -23.09 11.48 6.08
N LEU A 135 -22.71 11.20 4.84
CA LEU A 135 -22.10 12.17 3.94
C LEU A 135 -23.20 13.05 3.35
N VAL A 136 -23.09 14.37 3.54
CA VAL A 136 -24.04 15.35 3.01
C VAL A 136 -23.33 16.23 1.99
N LEU A 137 -23.88 16.29 0.77
CA LEU A 137 -23.32 17.01 -0.36
C LEU A 137 -24.42 17.87 -1.00
N SER A 138 -24.09 19.09 -1.43
CA SER A 138 -25.02 19.98 -2.13
C SER A 138 -24.33 20.52 -3.38
N VAL A 139 -25.09 20.63 -4.47
CA VAL A 139 -24.63 21.19 -5.75
C VAL A 139 -25.32 22.54 -5.95
N ASP A 140 -24.54 23.59 -6.22
CA ASP A 140 -25.03 24.96 -6.48
C ASP A 140 -25.99 25.54 -5.43
N GLY A 141 -25.83 25.16 -4.16
CA GLY A 141 -26.74 25.59 -3.08
C GLY A 141 -28.13 24.95 -3.14
N GLY A 142 -28.31 23.93 -3.98
CA GLY A 142 -29.53 23.12 -4.04
C GLY A 142 -29.75 22.24 -2.81
N PRO A 143 -30.88 21.53 -2.74
CA PRO A 143 -31.18 20.63 -1.64
C PRO A 143 -30.04 19.62 -1.40
N PRO A 144 -29.64 19.36 -0.15
CA PRO A 144 -28.57 18.43 0.15
C PRO A 144 -28.97 16.99 -0.23
N VAL A 145 -28.05 16.30 -0.90
CA VAL A 145 -28.07 14.85 -1.10
C VAL A 145 -27.29 14.22 0.05
N SER A 146 -27.85 13.18 0.64
CA SER A 146 -27.19 12.41 1.70
C SER A 146 -26.92 10.99 1.25
N ALA A 147 -25.79 10.43 1.70
CA ALA A 147 -25.44 9.03 1.56
C ALA A 147 -24.94 8.51 2.89
N THR A 148 -25.48 7.38 3.34
CA THR A 148 -25.01 6.69 4.54
C THR A 148 -23.85 5.78 4.16
N VAL A 149 -22.76 5.89 4.91
CA VAL A 149 -21.59 5.02 4.79
C VAL A 149 -21.94 3.66 5.37
N VAL A 150 -21.79 2.62 4.54
CA VAL A 150 -21.89 1.23 4.97
C VAL A 150 -20.49 0.66 4.96
N ALA A 151 -19.93 0.47 6.15
CA ALA A 151 -18.55 0.06 6.40
C ALA A 151 -18.45 -0.92 7.57
N THR A 152 -19.49 -1.72 7.79
CA THR A 152 -19.51 -2.75 8.85
C THR A 152 -18.33 -3.70 8.70
N GLN A 153 -17.52 -3.84 9.74
CA GLN A 153 -16.36 -4.74 9.76
C GLN A 153 -16.82 -6.20 9.64
N ALA A 154 -16.07 -7.00 8.89
CA ALA A 154 -16.24 -8.44 8.93
C ALA A 154 -15.71 -8.95 10.29
N GLU A 155 -16.61 -9.40 11.16
CA GLU A 155 -16.26 -10.01 12.43
C GLU A 155 -16.29 -11.54 12.31
N LEU A 156 -15.17 -12.18 12.66
CA LEU A 156 -15.11 -13.61 12.93
C LEU A 156 -15.03 -13.81 14.43
N VAL A 157 -16.07 -14.41 15.02
CA VAL A 157 -16.05 -14.80 16.43
C VAL A 157 -15.14 -16.03 16.54
N SER A 158 -13.85 -15.79 16.77
CA SER A 158 -12.92 -16.85 17.17
C SER A 158 -13.36 -17.41 18.52
N ALA A 159 -13.65 -18.70 18.58
CA ALA A 159 -13.89 -19.41 19.83
C ALA A 159 -12.59 -19.75 20.60
N GLY A 160 -11.42 -19.27 20.14
CA GLY A 160 -10.10 -19.59 20.68
C GLY A 160 -9.45 -18.45 21.48
N VAL A 161 -8.71 -18.83 22.53
CA VAL A 161 -7.90 -17.92 23.35
C VAL A 161 -6.63 -17.52 22.58
N PHE A 162 -6.39 -16.23 22.45
CA PHE A 162 -5.17 -15.65 21.86
C PHE A 162 -3.89 -16.05 22.66
N PRO A 163 -2.70 -16.22 22.03
CA PRO A 163 -2.39 -16.08 20.62
C PRO A 163 -2.54 -17.43 19.88
N THR A 164 -3.43 -17.48 18.89
CA THR A 164 -3.64 -18.69 18.09
C THR A 164 -2.46 -18.89 17.15
N GLY A 165 -1.55 -19.81 17.48
CA GLY A 165 -0.79 -20.49 16.44
C GLY A 165 -1.79 -21.22 15.54
N PHE A 166 -1.73 -20.99 14.23
CA PHE A 166 -2.58 -21.68 13.26
C PHE A 166 -2.45 -23.20 13.48
N ALA A 167 -3.49 -23.82 14.01
CA ALA A 167 -3.59 -25.27 14.12
C ALA A 167 -3.96 -25.78 12.72
N GLY A 168 -2.94 -25.98 11.88
CA GLY A 168 -3.03 -26.20 10.44
C GLY A 168 -4.27 -26.97 10.00
N GLY A 169 -5.12 -26.32 9.22
CA GLY A 169 -6.37 -26.88 8.73
C GLY A 169 -7.45 -25.85 8.36
N GLU A 170 -7.32 -24.61 8.83
CA GLU A 170 -8.23 -23.53 8.41
C GLU A 170 -7.85 -23.02 7.02
N VAL A 171 -8.85 -23.00 6.14
CA VAL A 171 -8.79 -22.29 4.86
C VAL A 171 -9.32 -20.90 5.15
N LEU A 172 -8.48 -19.90 4.86
CA LEU A 172 -8.83 -18.49 4.96
C LEU A 172 -9.97 -18.13 4.01
#